data_AF-A0A0K8Q4X6-F1
#
_entry.id   AF-A0A0K8Q4X6-F1
#
_cell.length_a   1.000
_cell.length_b   1.000
_cell.length_c   1.000
_cell.angle_alpha   90.00
_cell.angle_beta   90.00
_cell.angle_gamma   90.00
#
_symmetry.space_group_name_H-M   'P 1'
#
loop_
_entity.id
_entity.type
_entity.pdbx_description
1 polymer ?
#
loop_
_entity_poly.entity_id
_entity_poly.type
_entity_poly.pdbx_seq_one_letter_code
_entity_poly.pdbx_strand_id
1 'polypeptide(L)'
;MSFFPEVERSAERRPARVETPIWVSPPENELPVPVPVTAVLARRPGAALCLRRIDVYRAGCVFAFSVRASRQADMTDEQWFELMDTLQPHRPFRRGTAEGSLRVGVELPDGSKAIGGVVAHRYPFDGAEPQGPQLTLRGGGGGGSDENYDYRMNAWLWPAPQAGSLRLVYDWAALRFNEGSITIQTTPLITAQEHVRSIWAQ
;
A
#
# COMPACT_ATOMS: atom_id res chain seq x y z
N MET A 1 40.19 8.66 3.82
CA MET A 1 39.28 8.86 4.97
C MET A 1 37.99 8.09 4.68
N SER A 2 37.45 7.33 5.63
CA SER A 2 36.16 6.64 5.44
C SER A 2 35.03 7.65 5.39
N PHE A 3 34.09 7.47 4.47
CA PHE A 3 32.90 8.31 4.33
C PHE A 3 31.93 8.15 5.51
N PHE A 4 31.90 6.98 6.13
CA PHE A 4 31.06 6.71 7.29
C PHE A 4 31.90 6.55 8.56
N PRO A 5 31.50 7.18 9.68
CA PRO A 5 32.10 6.94 10.99
C PRO A 5 31.75 5.54 11.49
N GLU A 6 32.62 4.99 12.34
CA GLU A 6 32.40 3.72 13.00
C GLU A 6 31.37 3.89 14.14
N VAL A 7 30.42 2.97 14.24
CA VAL A 7 29.35 2.97 15.25
C VAL A 7 29.41 1.67 16.02
N GLU A 8 29.49 1.76 17.35
CA GLU A 8 29.45 0.58 18.24
C GLU A 8 28.11 -0.15 18.11
N ARG A 9 28.17 -1.48 17.94
CA ARG A 9 26.97 -2.32 17.78
C ARG A 9 26.69 -3.12 19.05
N SER A 10 25.43 -3.10 19.48
CA SER A 10 24.92 -4.05 20.48
C SER A 10 24.82 -5.47 19.90
N ALA A 11 25.17 -6.47 20.72
CA ALA A 11 25.26 -7.88 20.35
C ALA A 11 24.02 -8.73 20.75
N GLU A 12 22.86 -8.11 20.99
CA GLU A 12 21.67 -8.86 21.38
C GLU A 12 21.13 -9.72 20.23
N ARG A 13 20.98 -11.03 20.51
CA ARG A 13 20.45 -12.01 19.58
C ARG A 13 18.93 -11.95 19.59
N ARG A 14 18.33 -11.58 18.46
CA ARG A 14 16.88 -11.62 18.27
C ARG A 14 16.38 -13.06 18.08
N PRO A 15 15.14 -13.38 18.52
CA PRO A 15 14.54 -14.68 18.27
C PRO A 15 14.39 -14.97 16.76
N ALA A 16 14.31 -16.25 16.42
CA ALA A 16 14.09 -16.70 15.04
C ALA A 16 12.77 -16.14 14.50
N ARG A 17 12.79 -15.69 13.25
CA ARG A 17 11.63 -15.10 12.58
C ARG A 17 10.68 -16.21 12.13
N VAL A 18 9.39 -16.05 12.42
CA VAL A 18 8.34 -16.89 11.83
C VAL A 18 8.03 -16.37 10.43
N GLU A 19 8.06 -17.23 9.41
CA GLU A 19 7.69 -16.85 8.05
C GLU A 19 6.20 -16.53 7.98
N THR A 20 5.89 -15.35 7.44
CA THR A 20 4.51 -14.93 7.21
C THR A 20 4.03 -15.53 5.88
N PRO A 21 2.85 -16.17 5.82
CA PRO A 21 2.36 -16.78 4.58
C PRO A 21 2.23 -15.77 3.43
N ILE A 22 2.44 -16.23 2.19
CA ILE A 22 2.53 -15.36 0.99
C ILE A 22 1.23 -14.64 0.63
N TRP A 23 0.07 -15.20 1.01
CA TRP A 23 -1.22 -14.52 0.89
C TRP A 23 -1.38 -13.42 1.94
N VAL A 24 -0.62 -13.49 3.04
CA VAL A 24 -0.63 -12.49 4.12
C VAL A 24 0.39 -11.39 3.90
N SER A 25 1.53 -11.59 3.24
CA SER A 25 2.48 -10.51 2.94
C SER A 25 3.36 -10.82 1.73
N PRO A 26 3.89 -9.80 1.02
CA PRO A 26 4.89 -10.03 -0.02
C PRO A 26 6.07 -10.84 0.54
N PRO A 27 6.64 -11.77 -0.24
CA PRO A 27 7.83 -12.51 0.16
C PRO A 27 9.00 -11.57 0.49
N GLU A 28 9.61 -11.74 1.65
CA GLU A 28 10.71 -10.88 2.11
C GLU A 28 12.05 -11.21 1.47
N ASN A 29 12.18 -12.43 0.92
CA ASN A 29 13.36 -12.87 0.19
C ASN A 29 13.28 -12.53 -1.31
N GLU A 30 12.34 -11.70 -1.75
CA GLU A 30 12.22 -11.28 -3.14
C GLU A 30 12.52 -9.78 -3.28
N LEU A 31 13.37 -9.45 -4.24
CA LEU A 31 13.54 -8.11 -4.76
C LEU A 31 12.49 -7.91 -5.88
N PRO A 32 11.44 -7.10 -5.66
CA PRO A 32 10.39 -6.93 -6.64
C PRO A 32 10.85 -6.08 -7.83
N VAL A 33 10.13 -6.23 -8.94
CA VAL A 33 10.36 -5.44 -10.16
C VAL A 33 9.31 -4.32 -10.23
N PRO A 34 9.72 -3.05 -10.16
CA PRO A 34 8.80 -1.93 -10.21
C PRO A 34 8.31 -1.68 -11.64
N VAL A 35 6.98 -1.67 -11.83
CA VAL A 35 6.32 -1.26 -13.07
C VAL A 35 5.72 0.14 -12.88
N PRO A 36 6.10 1.13 -13.70
CA PRO A 36 5.71 2.53 -13.50
C PRO A 36 4.28 2.80 -14.00
N VAL A 37 3.29 2.28 -13.30
CA VAL A 37 1.89 2.67 -13.48
C VAL A 37 1.61 3.86 -12.57
N THR A 38 1.79 5.08 -13.09
CA THR A 38 1.57 6.33 -12.35
C THR A 38 0.23 6.95 -12.68
N ALA A 39 -0.56 7.31 -11.67
CA ALA A 39 -1.83 8.01 -11.86
C ALA A 39 -2.17 8.90 -10.68
N VAL A 40 -2.79 10.05 -10.95
CA VAL A 40 -3.56 10.82 -9.94
C VAL A 40 -4.97 10.24 -9.94
N LEU A 41 -5.32 9.52 -8.88
CA LEU A 41 -6.59 8.81 -8.74
C LEU A 41 -7.69 9.80 -8.35
N ALA A 42 -7.46 10.60 -7.33
CA ALA A 42 -8.40 11.61 -6.88
C ALA A 42 -7.67 12.89 -6.48
N ARG A 43 -8.35 14.03 -6.62
CA ARG A 43 -7.83 15.34 -6.22
C ARG A 43 -8.92 16.21 -5.64
N ARG A 44 -8.55 17.03 -4.67
CA ARG A 44 -9.34 18.15 -4.13
C ARG A 44 -8.37 19.29 -3.78
N PRO A 45 -8.85 20.50 -3.48
CA PRO A 45 -8.00 21.53 -2.89
C PRO A 45 -7.27 20.98 -1.64
N GLY A 46 -5.94 21.12 -1.64
CA GLY A 46 -5.06 20.70 -0.55
C GLY A 46 -4.74 19.20 -0.44
N ALA A 47 -5.30 18.31 -1.28
CA ALA A 47 -4.98 16.89 -1.22
C ALA A 47 -5.14 16.12 -2.55
N ALA A 48 -4.29 15.14 -2.80
CA ALA A 48 -4.38 14.23 -3.95
C ALA A 48 -3.96 12.80 -3.59
N LEU A 49 -4.77 11.82 -3.99
CA LEU A 49 -4.45 10.39 -3.93
C LEU A 49 -3.80 9.97 -5.24
N CYS A 50 -2.64 9.34 -5.16
CA CYS A 50 -1.86 8.90 -6.32
C CYS A 50 -1.50 7.42 -6.23
N LEU A 51 -1.54 6.73 -7.37
CA LEU A 51 -0.79 5.50 -7.59
C LEU A 51 0.59 5.87 -8.14
N ARG A 52 1.65 5.42 -7.50
CA ARG A 52 3.04 5.76 -7.86
C ARG A 52 3.69 4.71 -8.75
N ARG A 53 3.40 3.43 -8.50
CA ARG A 53 3.91 2.27 -9.24
C ARG A 53 3.24 1.00 -8.76
N ILE A 54 3.55 -0.11 -9.42
CA ILE A 54 3.21 -1.46 -8.98
C ILE A 54 4.50 -2.25 -8.84
N ASP A 55 4.79 -2.75 -7.64
CA ASP A 55 5.97 -3.58 -7.37
C ASP A 55 5.58 -5.06 -7.53
N VAL A 56 6.14 -5.73 -8.55
CA VAL A 56 5.77 -7.10 -8.91
C VAL A 56 6.67 -8.10 -8.19
N TYR A 57 6.03 -9.10 -7.58
CA TYR A 57 6.62 -10.25 -6.91
C TYR A 57 6.22 -11.53 -7.67
N ARG A 58 6.85 -12.67 -7.38
CA ARG A 58 6.47 -13.93 -8.04
C ARG A 58 5.05 -14.37 -7.68
N ALA A 59 4.63 -14.14 -6.44
CA ALA A 59 3.34 -14.58 -5.94
C ALA A 59 2.22 -13.54 -6.07
N GLY A 60 2.52 -12.31 -6.47
CA GLY A 60 1.56 -11.21 -6.39
C GLY A 60 2.14 -9.86 -6.80
N CYS A 61 1.43 -8.78 -6.50
CA CYS A 61 1.96 -7.43 -6.73
C CYS A 61 1.52 -6.45 -5.64
N VAL A 62 2.34 -5.43 -5.39
CA VAL A 62 2.05 -4.34 -4.47
C VAL A 62 1.69 -3.09 -5.25
N PHE A 63 0.48 -2.57 -5.05
CA PHE A 63 0.13 -1.22 -5.48
C PHE A 63 0.71 -0.20 -4.48
N ALA A 64 1.62 0.65 -4.94
CA ALA A 64 2.27 1.65 -4.12
C ALA A 64 1.54 3.00 -4.25
N PHE A 65 0.79 3.37 -3.22
CA PHE A 65 0.04 4.62 -3.17
C PHE A 65 0.81 5.73 -2.46
N SER A 66 0.36 6.96 -2.67
CA SER A 66 0.65 8.10 -1.81
C SER A 66 -0.54 9.04 -1.76
N VAL A 67 -0.83 9.61 -0.60
CA VAL A 67 -1.61 10.84 -0.52
C VAL A 67 -0.67 11.99 -0.26
N ARG A 68 -0.76 13.00 -1.14
CA ARG A 68 -0.04 14.25 -0.97
C ARG A 68 -1.02 15.29 -0.48
N ALA A 69 -0.62 16.02 0.55
CA ALA A 69 -1.34 17.18 1.03
C ALA A 69 -0.44 18.41 1.01
N SER A 70 -1.08 19.55 0.78
CA SER A 70 -0.43 20.85 0.71
C SER A 70 -1.30 21.87 1.41
N ARG A 71 -0.70 22.66 2.28
CA ARG A 71 -1.39 23.68 3.06
C ARG A 71 -1.94 24.76 2.12
N GLN A 72 -3.22 25.07 2.25
CA GLN A 72 -3.87 26.12 1.50
C GLN A 72 -3.75 27.45 2.26
N ALA A 73 -3.69 28.56 1.53
CA ALA A 73 -3.39 29.89 2.10
C ALA A 73 -4.43 30.36 3.13
N ASP A 74 -5.68 29.93 3.00
CA ASP A 74 -6.80 30.25 3.87
C ASP A 74 -7.00 29.25 5.02
N MET A 75 -6.11 28.26 5.16
CA MET A 75 -6.25 27.17 6.11
C MET A 75 -5.59 27.50 7.45
N THR A 76 -6.35 27.37 8.54
CA THR A 76 -5.80 27.49 9.90
C THR A 76 -4.87 26.34 10.25
N ASP A 77 -4.07 26.49 11.30
CA ASP A 77 -3.19 25.43 11.80
C ASP A 77 -4.01 24.20 12.20
N GLU A 78 -5.15 24.39 12.87
CA GLU A 78 -6.05 23.31 13.28
C GLU A 78 -6.58 22.53 12.08
N GLN A 79 -7.06 23.22 11.04
CA GLN A 79 -7.54 22.58 9.81
C GLN A 79 -6.43 21.81 9.08
N TRP A 80 -5.20 22.33 9.11
CA TRP A 80 -4.04 21.62 8.57
C TRP A 80 -3.75 20.35 9.36
N PHE A 81 -3.72 20.42 10.69
CA PHE A 81 -3.47 19.26 11.55
C PHE A 81 -4.58 18.20 11.46
N GLU A 82 -5.85 18.62 11.34
CA GLU A 82 -6.97 17.71 11.09
C GLU A 82 -6.83 16.98 9.75
N LEU A 83 -6.41 17.70 8.70
CA LEU A 83 -6.10 17.08 7.42
C LEU A 83 -4.97 16.04 7.58
N MET A 84 -3.87 16.39 8.25
CA MET A 84 -2.76 15.46 8.50
C MET A 84 -3.17 14.22 9.29
N ASP A 85 -3.97 14.37 10.34
CA ASP A 85 -4.46 13.23 11.14
C ASP A 85 -5.34 12.30 10.29
N THR A 86 -6.16 12.87 9.40
CA THR A 86 -6.97 12.09 8.45
C THR A 86 -6.12 11.25 7.48
N LEU A 87 -4.90 11.71 7.14
CA LEU A 87 -3.99 10.97 6.26
C LEU A 87 -3.28 9.80 6.94
N GLN A 88 -3.17 9.84 8.26
CA GLN A 88 -2.48 8.84 9.07
C GLN A 88 -3.49 7.86 9.70
N PRO A 89 -3.83 6.72 9.05
CA PRO A 89 -4.73 5.72 9.62
C PRO A 89 -4.25 5.04 10.93
N HIS A 90 -3.11 5.44 11.52
CA HIS A 90 -2.41 4.74 12.60
C HIS A 90 -2.63 5.30 14.01
N ARG A 91 -3.79 5.89 14.32
CA ARG A 91 -4.22 6.02 15.72
C ARG A 91 -5.30 4.99 16.07
N PRO A 92 -4.94 3.71 16.32
CA PRO A 92 -5.88 2.66 16.72
C PRO A 92 -6.61 2.93 18.05
N PHE A 93 -6.27 3.99 18.79
CA PHE A 93 -6.86 4.34 20.09
C PHE A 93 -7.77 5.58 20.09
N ARG A 94 -8.00 6.24 18.96
CA ARG A 94 -9.03 7.30 18.85
C ARG A 94 -10.21 6.75 18.06
N ARG A 95 -11.16 6.15 18.79
CA ARG A 95 -12.56 5.90 18.40
C ARG A 95 -12.79 5.45 16.95
N GLY A 96 -12.86 4.14 16.77
CA GLY A 96 -14.02 3.51 16.12
C GLY A 96 -14.21 3.74 14.62
N THR A 97 -14.26 2.61 13.92
CA THR A 97 -14.75 2.41 12.55
C THR A 97 -13.77 2.81 11.44
N ALA A 98 -13.25 1.79 10.76
CA ALA A 98 -13.55 1.51 9.35
C ALA A 98 -14.07 2.63 8.43
N GLU A 99 -15.12 3.33 8.90
CA GLU A 99 -15.96 4.25 8.16
C GLU A 99 -15.16 5.53 7.92
N GLY A 100 -14.64 5.66 6.70
CA GLY A 100 -13.87 6.82 6.28
C GLY A 100 -12.40 6.55 5.96
N SER A 101 -11.87 5.36 6.23
CA SER A 101 -10.52 4.96 5.80
C SER A 101 -10.45 4.74 4.28
N LEU A 102 -9.23 4.76 3.71
CA LEU A 102 -9.05 4.37 2.31
C LEU A 102 -9.53 2.93 2.11
N ARG A 103 -10.46 2.76 1.18
CA ARG A 103 -10.86 1.47 0.63
C ARG A 103 -10.23 1.34 -0.74
N VAL A 104 -9.62 0.18 -0.99
CA VAL A 104 -9.06 -0.17 -2.30
C VAL A 104 -9.70 -1.48 -2.71
N GLY A 105 -10.12 -1.60 -3.97
CA GLY A 105 -10.61 -2.84 -4.54
C GLY A 105 -9.87 -3.17 -5.81
N VAL A 106 -9.80 -4.44 -6.16
CA VAL A 106 -9.42 -4.89 -7.50
C VAL A 106 -10.49 -5.82 -8.05
N GLU A 107 -10.74 -5.70 -9.34
CA GLU A 107 -11.47 -6.67 -10.14
C GLU A 107 -10.48 -7.26 -11.15
N LEU A 108 -10.29 -8.57 -11.07
CA LEU A 108 -9.33 -9.33 -11.88
C LEU A 108 -9.93 -9.65 -13.26
N PRO A 109 -9.09 -10.06 -14.24
CA PRO A 109 -9.57 -10.38 -15.59
C PRO A 109 -10.64 -11.48 -15.65
N ASP A 110 -10.66 -12.39 -14.69
CA ASP A 110 -11.67 -13.45 -14.56
C ASP A 110 -12.98 -12.99 -13.88
N GLY A 111 -13.06 -11.70 -13.52
CA GLY A 111 -14.20 -11.09 -12.84
C GLY A 111 -14.19 -11.26 -11.32
N SER A 112 -13.22 -12.00 -10.75
CA SER A 112 -13.08 -12.13 -9.30
C SER A 112 -12.66 -10.80 -8.67
N LYS A 113 -13.08 -10.57 -7.43
CA LYS A 113 -12.89 -9.29 -6.73
C LYS A 113 -12.19 -9.50 -5.40
N ALA A 114 -11.29 -8.58 -5.07
CA ALA A 114 -10.66 -8.50 -3.77
C ALA A 114 -10.75 -7.07 -3.24
N ILE A 115 -11.14 -6.90 -1.98
CA ILE A 115 -11.33 -5.60 -1.35
C ILE A 115 -10.39 -5.50 -0.14
N GLY A 116 -9.59 -4.44 -0.13
CA GLY A 116 -8.72 -4.03 0.96
C GLY A 116 -9.27 -2.79 1.67
N GLY A 117 -9.12 -2.77 2.99
CA GLY A 117 -9.68 -1.73 3.85
C GLY A 117 -10.63 -2.34 4.87
N VAL A 118 -10.51 -1.87 6.11
CA VAL A 118 -11.37 -2.17 7.27
C VAL A 118 -11.16 -3.50 8.02
N VAL A 119 -10.81 -4.63 7.41
CA VAL A 119 -10.85 -5.94 8.13
C VAL A 119 -9.53 -6.73 8.14
N ALA A 120 -8.46 -6.27 7.49
CA ALA A 120 -7.26 -7.09 7.34
C ALA A 120 -6.46 -7.34 8.66
N HIS A 121 -6.79 -6.65 9.75
CA HIS A 121 -6.19 -6.90 11.07
C HIS A 121 -7.06 -7.77 11.99
N ARG A 122 -8.23 -8.24 11.54
CA ARG A 122 -9.20 -8.97 12.37
C ARG A 122 -9.70 -10.30 11.80
N TYR A 123 -9.05 -10.87 10.78
CA TYR A 123 -9.25 -12.29 10.54
C TYR A 123 -8.55 -13.06 11.66
N PRO A 124 -9.23 -13.91 12.45
CA PRO A 124 -8.54 -14.93 13.21
C PRO A 124 -7.79 -15.77 12.17
N PHE A 125 -6.47 -15.65 12.17
CA PHE A 125 -5.64 -16.41 11.26
C PHE A 125 -5.64 -17.85 11.76
N ASP A 126 -6.54 -18.68 11.23
CA ASP A 126 -6.55 -20.12 11.44
C ASP A 126 -5.41 -20.83 10.69
N GLY A 127 -4.63 -20.07 9.90
CA GLY A 127 -3.51 -20.57 9.12
C GLY A 127 -3.88 -21.07 7.73
N ALA A 128 -5.16 -21.16 7.39
CA ALA A 128 -5.59 -21.72 6.11
C ALA A 128 -5.37 -20.75 4.95
N GLU A 129 -5.01 -21.31 3.79
CA GLU A 129 -4.91 -20.56 2.54
C GLU A 129 -6.31 -20.15 2.04
N PRO A 130 -6.54 -18.87 1.71
CA PRO A 130 -7.83 -18.40 1.20
C PRO A 130 -8.17 -19.01 -0.16
N GLN A 131 -9.45 -19.28 -0.41
CA GLN A 131 -9.95 -19.85 -1.68
C GLN A 131 -9.97 -18.86 -2.86
N GLY A 132 -9.66 -17.59 -2.62
CA GLY A 132 -9.78 -16.53 -3.63
C GLY A 132 -8.85 -15.35 -3.37
N PRO A 133 -8.80 -14.38 -4.30
CA PRO A 133 -7.83 -13.31 -4.25
C PRO A 133 -7.99 -12.46 -2.98
N GLN A 134 -6.85 -12.07 -2.41
CA GLN A 134 -6.75 -11.22 -1.24
C GLN A 134 -6.12 -9.89 -1.63
N LEU A 135 -6.68 -8.80 -1.11
CA LEU A 135 -6.09 -7.48 -1.20
C LEU A 135 -5.88 -6.93 0.20
N THR A 136 -4.62 -6.84 0.64
CA THR A 136 -4.31 -6.40 1.99
C THR A 136 -3.62 -5.04 1.97
N LEU A 137 -4.25 -4.05 2.62
CA LEU A 137 -3.60 -2.78 2.91
C LEU A 137 -2.54 -2.96 3.99
N ARG A 138 -1.37 -2.34 3.76
CA ARG A 138 -0.20 -2.48 4.61
C ARG A 138 0.59 -1.20 4.75
N GLY A 139 1.35 -1.19 5.85
CA GLY A 139 2.31 -0.15 6.13
C GLY A 139 1.60 1.17 6.30
N GLY A 140 2.26 2.23 5.84
CA GLY A 140 1.83 3.58 6.14
C GLY A 140 2.96 4.32 6.83
N GLY A 141 3.55 5.26 6.11
CA GLY A 141 4.54 6.15 6.65
C GLY A 141 4.42 7.47 5.92
N GLY A 142 4.40 8.56 6.67
CA GLY A 142 4.38 9.88 6.09
C GLY A 142 5.45 10.77 6.68
N GLY A 143 5.82 11.76 5.88
CA GLY A 143 6.78 12.77 6.26
C GLY A 143 6.48 14.03 5.47
N GLY A 144 6.89 15.16 6.03
CA GLY A 144 6.56 16.44 5.45
C GLY A 144 7.25 17.59 6.16
N SER A 145 6.72 18.76 5.86
CA SER A 145 7.03 20.07 6.41
C SER A 145 5.71 20.69 6.89
N ASP A 146 5.77 21.91 7.41
CA ASP A 146 4.58 22.65 7.84
C ASP A 146 3.62 22.97 6.68
N GLU A 147 4.10 22.91 5.43
CA GLU A 147 3.34 23.28 4.24
C GLU A 147 2.95 22.09 3.36
N ASN A 148 3.65 20.96 3.47
CA ASN A 148 3.48 19.82 2.57
C ASN A 148 3.70 18.51 3.30
N TYR A 149 2.88 17.52 3.00
CA TYR A 149 2.97 16.20 3.61
C TYR A 149 2.71 15.09 2.60
N ASP A 150 3.55 14.07 2.60
CA ASP A 150 3.43 12.88 1.74
C ASP A 150 3.24 11.66 2.63
N TYR A 151 2.08 11.02 2.55
CA TYR A 151 1.79 9.77 3.23
C TYR A 151 1.73 8.61 2.26
N ARG A 152 2.58 7.60 2.45
CA ARG A 152 2.72 6.45 1.55
C ARG A 152 2.13 5.20 2.19
N MET A 153 1.37 4.45 1.41
CA MET A 153 0.79 3.18 1.83
C MET A 153 0.77 2.19 0.66
N ASN A 154 0.64 0.92 0.98
CA ASN A 154 0.75 -0.16 0.01
C ASN A 154 -0.47 -1.08 0.09
N ALA A 155 -0.90 -1.64 -1.04
CA ALA A 155 -1.85 -2.75 -1.07
C ALA A 155 -1.20 -3.96 -1.74
N TRP A 156 -1.13 -5.09 -1.05
CA TRP A 156 -0.68 -6.35 -1.63
C TRP A 156 -1.84 -7.12 -2.20
N LEU A 157 -1.73 -7.47 -3.47
CA LEU A 157 -2.62 -8.40 -4.15
C LEU A 157 -1.95 -9.76 -4.25
N TRP A 158 -2.66 -10.79 -3.79
CA TRP A 158 -2.33 -12.18 -4.00
C TRP A 158 -3.58 -12.94 -4.48
N PRO A 159 -3.47 -13.91 -5.40
CA PRO A 159 -2.27 -14.23 -6.18
C PRO A 159 -1.93 -13.16 -7.23
N ALA A 160 -0.86 -13.36 -8.00
CA ALA A 160 -0.52 -12.52 -9.14
C ALA A 160 -1.68 -12.50 -10.17
N PRO A 161 -1.99 -11.34 -10.77
CA PRO A 161 -3.08 -11.23 -11.72
C PRO A 161 -2.77 -11.99 -13.02
N GLN A 162 -3.79 -12.62 -13.61
CA GLN A 162 -3.70 -13.28 -14.91
C GLN A 162 -3.62 -12.27 -16.07
N ALA A 163 -3.38 -12.76 -17.29
CA ALA A 163 -3.36 -11.92 -18.49
C ALA A 163 -4.73 -11.29 -18.78
N GLY A 164 -4.75 -10.00 -19.09
CA GLY A 164 -5.95 -9.24 -19.40
C GLY A 164 -5.93 -7.83 -18.81
N SER A 165 -7.10 -7.33 -18.44
CA SER A 165 -7.27 -6.03 -17.79
C SER A 165 -7.73 -6.18 -16.35
N LEU A 166 -7.01 -5.55 -15.42
CA LEU A 166 -7.39 -5.41 -14.02
C LEU A 166 -8.01 -4.03 -13.80
N ARG A 167 -9.12 -3.94 -13.06
CA ARG A 167 -9.68 -2.66 -12.63
C ARG A 167 -9.32 -2.40 -11.17
N LEU A 168 -8.62 -1.30 -10.93
CA LEU A 168 -8.31 -0.80 -9.59
C LEU A 168 -9.37 0.21 -9.17
N VAL A 169 -10.03 -0.03 -8.05
CA VAL A 169 -11.08 0.80 -7.46
C VAL A 169 -10.57 1.42 -6.18
N TYR A 170 -10.94 2.67 -5.92
CA TYR A 170 -10.60 3.37 -4.68
C TYR A 170 -11.79 4.18 -4.19
N ASP A 171 -11.89 4.34 -2.88
CA ASP A 171 -12.83 5.24 -2.22
C ASP A 171 -12.23 5.74 -0.90
N TRP A 172 -12.38 7.03 -0.60
CA TRP A 172 -11.89 7.58 0.67
C TRP A 172 -12.80 8.71 1.16
N ALA A 173 -13.86 8.31 1.86
CA ALA A 173 -14.88 9.23 2.33
C ALA A 173 -14.36 10.32 3.29
N ALA A 174 -13.41 10.03 4.20
CA ALA A 174 -12.88 11.03 5.13
C ALA A 174 -12.12 12.17 4.39
N LEU A 175 -11.48 11.87 3.26
CA LEU A 175 -10.87 12.89 2.39
C LEU A 175 -11.82 13.45 1.34
N ARG A 176 -13.08 13.00 1.32
CA ARG A 176 -14.09 13.33 0.31
C ARG A 176 -13.63 12.98 -1.11
N PHE A 177 -12.84 11.92 -1.23
CA PHE A 177 -12.57 11.30 -2.52
C PHE A 177 -13.69 10.30 -2.81
N ASN A 178 -14.52 10.63 -3.78
CA ASN A 178 -15.59 9.75 -4.25
C ASN A 178 -15.00 8.45 -4.84
N GLU A 179 -15.82 7.40 -4.82
CA GLU A 179 -15.47 6.14 -5.48
C GLU A 179 -15.08 6.39 -6.95
N GLY A 180 -13.94 5.83 -7.33
CA GLY A 180 -13.43 5.93 -8.69
C GLY A 180 -12.61 4.70 -9.04
N SER A 181 -12.19 4.62 -10.30
CA SER A 181 -11.40 3.49 -10.78
C SER A 181 -10.53 3.81 -11.98
N ILE A 182 -9.46 3.03 -12.13
CA ILE A 182 -8.64 2.99 -13.34
C ILE A 182 -8.49 1.56 -13.85
N THR A 183 -8.28 1.41 -15.15
CA THR A 183 -7.97 0.10 -15.77
C THR A 183 -6.46 -0.02 -15.99
N ILE A 184 -5.91 -1.16 -15.64
CA ILE A 184 -4.49 -1.49 -15.71
C ILE A 184 -4.34 -2.74 -16.58
N GLN A 185 -3.54 -2.66 -17.65
CA GLN A 185 -3.19 -3.83 -18.46
C GLN A 185 -2.18 -4.69 -17.69
N THR A 186 -2.39 -6.00 -17.59
CA THR A 186 -1.54 -6.88 -16.78
C THR A 186 -0.31 -7.38 -17.53
N THR A 187 -0.24 -7.22 -18.86
CA THR A 187 0.91 -7.66 -19.68
C THR A 187 2.25 -7.16 -19.13
N PRO A 188 2.44 -5.86 -18.79
CA PRO A 188 3.70 -5.40 -18.21
C PRO A 188 4.00 -6.00 -16.84
N LEU A 189 2.99 -6.35 -16.05
CA LEU A 189 3.17 -6.98 -14.74
C LEU A 189 3.66 -8.43 -14.90
N ILE A 190 3.09 -9.17 -15.84
CA ILE A 190 3.50 -10.54 -16.16
C ILE A 190 4.94 -10.57 -16.65
N THR A 191 5.32 -9.68 -17.58
CA THR A 191 6.72 -9.58 -18.03
C THR A 191 7.68 -9.23 -16.88
N ALA A 192 7.26 -8.36 -15.96
CA ALA A 192 8.07 -8.00 -14.80
C ALA A 192 8.29 -9.18 -13.83
N GLN A 193 7.33 -10.11 -13.73
CA GLN A 193 7.40 -11.27 -12.84
C GLN A 193 8.59 -12.19 -13.17
N GLU A 194 8.95 -12.30 -14.46
CA GLU A 194 10.11 -13.08 -14.94
C GLU A 194 11.45 -12.53 -14.40
N HIS A 195 11.48 -11.25 -14.02
CA HIS A 195 12.68 -10.54 -13.62
C HIS A 195 12.85 -10.42 -12.10
N VAL A 196 11.93 -11.00 -11.32
CA VAL A 196 11.99 -10.99 -9.85
C VAL A 196 13.17 -11.83 -9.36
N ARG A 197 13.96 -11.29 -8.43
CA ARG A 197 15.19 -11.93 -7.94
C ARG A 197 15.06 -12.34 -6.48
N SER A 198 15.68 -13.46 -6.10
CA SER A 198 15.91 -13.79 -4.69
C SER A 198 17.00 -12.90 -4.12
N ILE A 199 16.80 -12.39 -2.90
CA ILE A 199 17.75 -11.48 -2.23
C ILE A 199 18.85 -12.30 -1.55
N TRP A 200 18.46 -13.36 -0.86
CA TRP A 200 19.35 -14.25 -0.13
C TRP A 200 19.49 -15.56 -0.90
N ALA A 201 20.73 -16.08 -0.95
CA ALA A 201 20.97 -17.45 -1.40
C ALA A 201 20.31 -18.43 -0.43
N GLN A 202 19.68 -19.47 -0.97
CA GLN A 202 19.17 -20.59 -0.18
C GLN A 202 20.29 -21.57 0.16
#